data_AF-A0A1H3ZCS9-F1
#
_entry.id   AF-A0A1H3ZCS9-F1
#
_cell.length_a   1.000
_cell.length_b   1.000
_cell.length_c   1.000
_cell.angle_alpha   90.00
_cell.angle_beta   90.00
_cell.angle_gamma   90.00
#
_symmetry.space_group_name_H-M   'P 1'
#
loop_
_entity.id
_entity.type
_entity.pdbx_description
1 polymer ?
#
loop_
_entity_poly.entity_id
_entity_poly.type
_entity_poly.pdbx_seq_one_letter_code
_entity_poly.pdbx_strand_id
1 'polypeptide(L)'
;MGGYPQTIDIPEYIHTAYLQEYYNAMLLRDIVEYNRLTNYSYLRSLYRLAASTIGKTISNRRLYNQLKSQQYSVGLNSVYEAMDMAEQAYLFKRISRFDYSDSKREKSDKKIYWLDNGLLNANTAQYTRNRGLLLENLIFKELYQRFGSIYTSNIYYYADASGECDFIVYPEGGTALPVQVSWSLSDESTRSREIKGLLKACTYCKVTEA
;
A
#
# COMPACT_ATOMS: atom_id res chain seq x y z
N MET A 1 14.86 -1.66 -4.79
CA MET A 1 15.27 -0.44 -5.51
C MET A 1 14.05 0.43 -5.71
N GLY A 2 14.17 1.74 -5.54
CA GLY A 2 13.15 2.73 -5.89
C GLY A 2 13.33 3.22 -7.34
N GLY A 3 12.42 4.07 -7.80
CA GLY A 3 12.41 4.63 -9.15
C GLY A 3 12.96 6.06 -9.27
N TYR A 4 13.57 6.62 -8.21
CA TYR A 4 14.10 7.99 -8.23
C TYR A 4 15.38 8.11 -9.06
N PRO A 5 15.38 8.86 -10.18
CA PRO A 5 16.54 8.95 -11.08
C PRO A 5 17.79 9.47 -10.38
N GLN A 6 17.66 10.44 -9.47
CA GLN A 6 18.79 11.05 -8.77
C GLN A 6 19.52 10.07 -7.85
N THR A 7 18.91 8.93 -7.48
CA THR A 7 19.59 7.87 -6.71
C THR A 7 20.62 7.10 -7.54
N ILE A 8 20.63 7.24 -8.87
CA ILE A 8 21.60 6.57 -9.75
C ILE A 8 22.99 7.19 -9.60
N ASP A 9 23.07 8.51 -9.42
CA ASP A 9 24.31 9.28 -9.47
C ASP A 9 24.91 9.60 -8.08
N ILE A 10 24.27 9.16 -6.99
CA ILE A 10 24.73 9.42 -5.62
C ILE A 10 25.22 8.13 -4.94
N PRO A 11 26.19 8.21 -4.02
CA PRO A 11 26.67 7.05 -3.29
C PRO A 11 25.58 6.38 -2.45
N GLU A 12 25.56 5.03 -2.42
CA GLU A 12 24.53 4.22 -1.74
C GLU A 12 24.34 4.60 -0.25
N TYR A 13 25.43 4.99 0.45
CA TYR A 13 25.36 5.41 1.85
C TYR A 13 24.58 6.72 2.08
N ILE A 14 24.37 7.53 1.03
CA ILE A 14 23.59 8.78 1.08
C ILE A 14 22.14 8.56 0.60
N HIS A 15 21.84 7.46 -0.11
CA HIS A 15 20.52 7.22 -0.72
C HIS A 15 19.36 7.43 0.25
N THR A 16 19.44 6.82 1.43
CA THR A 16 18.38 6.90 2.45
C THR A 16 18.19 8.34 2.92
N ALA A 17 19.27 9.06 3.21
CA ALA A 17 19.19 10.45 3.68
C ALA A 17 18.60 11.36 2.61
N TYR A 18 19.04 11.21 1.35
CA TYR A 18 18.51 11.95 0.21
C TYR A 18 17.03 11.68 -0.02
N LEU A 19 16.61 10.40 -0.01
CA LEU A 19 15.21 10.02 -0.16
C LEU A 19 14.36 10.51 1.02
N GLN A 20 14.90 10.55 2.23
CA GLN A 20 14.23 11.14 3.39
C GLN A 20 14.08 12.65 3.26
N GLU A 21 15.10 13.37 2.79
CA GLU A 21 15.02 14.80 2.51
C GLU A 21 14.01 15.09 1.40
N TYR A 22 14.05 14.33 0.32
CA TYR A 22 13.09 14.42 -0.77
C TYR A 22 11.66 14.16 -0.28
N TYR A 23 11.46 13.07 0.45
CA TYR A 23 10.19 12.72 1.08
C TYR A 23 9.69 13.84 1.98
N ASN A 24 10.57 14.38 2.84
CA ASN A 24 10.23 15.49 3.71
C ASN A 24 9.85 16.73 2.90
N ALA A 25 10.59 17.08 1.84
CA ALA A 25 10.31 18.24 1.00
C ALA A 25 8.99 18.10 0.24
N MET A 26 8.70 16.91 -0.31
CA MET A 26 7.44 16.60 -0.98
C MET A 26 6.26 16.68 -0.02
N LEU A 27 6.38 16.06 1.16
CA LEU A 27 5.38 16.13 2.22
C LEU A 27 5.16 17.54 2.77
N LEU A 28 6.23 18.24 3.10
CA LEU A 28 6.19 19.58 3.70
C LEU A 28 5.78 20.67 2.72
N ARG A 29 5.78 20.40 1.40
CA ARG A 29 5.31 21.37 0.41
C ARG A 29 3.87 21.04 0.01
N ASP A 30 3.61 19.82 -0.43
CA ASP A 30 2.31 19.50 -1.05
C ASP A 30 1.17 19.29 -0.03
N ILE A 31 1.46 18.71 1.14
CA ILE A 31 0.43 18.36 2.14
C ILE A 31 0.22 19.49 3.15
N VAL A 32 1.25 20.31 3.34
CA VAL A 32 1.36 21.33 4.39
C VAL A 32 0.92 22.70 3.89
N GLU A 33 1.35 23.13 2.70
CA GLU A 33 0.94 24.41 2.11
C GLU A 33 -0.55 24.44 1.78
N TYR A 34 -1.15 23.27 1.48
CA TYR A 34 -2.56 23.16 1.14
C TYR A 34 -3.51 23.35 2.34
N ASN A 35 -3.11 22.99 3.57
CA ASN A 35 -4.06 22.85 4.70
C ASN A 35 -3.75 23.66 5.98
N ARG A 36 -2.71 24.51 5.99
CA ARG A 36 -2.38 25.37 7.16
C ARG A 36 -2.32 24.61 8.49
N LEU A 37 -1.90 23.34 8.47
CA LEU A 37 -1.92 22.48 9.65
C LEU A 37 -0.90 22.99 10.68
N THR A 38 -1.30 23.17 11.94
CA THR A 38 -0.41 23.76 12.95
C THR A 38 0.58 22.74 13.56
N ASN A 39 0.37 21.43 13.35
CA ASN A 39 1.19 20.37 13.94
C ASN A 39 1.53 19.25 12.94
N TYR A 40 2.72 19.31 12.34
CA TYR A 40 3.20 18.36 11.33
C TYR A 40 3.84 17.09 11.92
N SER A 41 4.14 17.07 13.21
CA SER A 41 4.91 15.98 13.82
C SER A 41 4.18 14.64 13.79
N TYR A 42 2.84 14.66 13.87
CA TYR A 42 2.04 13.44 13.79
C TYR A 42 2.01 12.85 12.38
N LEU A 43 2.12 13.66 11.32
CA LEU A 43 2.09 13.21 9.93
C LEU A 43 3.26 12.26 9.64
N ARG A 44 4.48 12.64 10.07
CA ARG A 44 5.66 11.77 9.94
C ARG A 44 5.44 10.42 10.60
N SER A 45 4.89 10.41 11.82
CA SER A 45 4.59 9.17 12.54
C SER A 45 3.46 8.37 11.88
N LEU A 46 2.42 9.02 11.38
CA LEU A 46 1.31 8.39 10.68
C LEU A 46 1.79 7.67 9.42
N TYR A 47 2.56 8.34 8.57
CA TYR A 47 3.03 7.76 7.32
C TYR A 47 4.09 6.69 7.55
N ARG A 48 4.93 6.81 8.60
CA ARG A 48 5.79 5.71 9.04
C ARG A 48 4.99 4.49 9.49
N LEU A 49 3.90 4.70 10.23
CA LEU A 49 3.01 3.60 10.62
C LEU A 49 2.36 2.96 9.39
N ALA A 50 1.88 3.74 8.43
CA ALA A 50 1.35 3.25 7.15
C ALA A 50 2.40 2.45 6.35
N ALA A 51 3.65 2.91 6.33
CA ALA A 51 4.78 2.18 5.76
C ALA A 51 5.00 0.83 6.45
N SER A 52 4.86 0.76 7.77
CA SER A 52 5.02 -0.47 8.57
C SER A 52 3.87 -1.48 8.44
N THR A 53 2.86 -1.19 7.60
CA THR A 53 1.69 -2.05 7.41
C THR A 53 1.58 -2.64 6.00
N ILE A 54 2.59 -2.48 5.14
CA ILE A 54 2.55 -3.09 3.80
C ILE A 54 2.30 -4.60 3.87
N GLY A 55 1.54 -5.12 2.91
CA GLY A 55 1.12 -6.52 2.88
C GLY A 55 0.17 -6.93 4.02
N LYS A 56 -0.37 -5.96 4.79
CA LYS A 56 -1.36 -6.21 5.84
C LYS A 56 -2.53 -5.24 5.73
N THR A 57 -3.67 -5.66 6.25
CA THR A 57 -4.83 -4.78 6.37
C THR A 57 -4.71 -3.86 7.57
N ILE A 58 -5.14 -2.61 7.39
CA ILE A 58 -5.12 -1.58 8.43
C ILE A 58 -6.34 -0.67 8.27
N SER A 59 -6.88 -0.22 9.40
CA SER A 59 -7.94 0.80 9.43
C SER A 59 -7.39 2.13 9.93
N ASN A 60 -7.97 3.24 9.45
CA ASN A 60 -7.63 4.58 9.94
C ASN A 60 -7.84 4.71 11.45
N ARG A 61 -8.82 3.99 12.02
CA ARG A 61 -9.04 3.95 13.47
C ARG A 61 -7.87 3.28 14.22
N ARG A 62 -7.28 2.22 13.64
CA ARG A 62 -6.10 1.57 14.24
C ARG A 62 -4.87 2.47 14.16
N LEU A 63 -4.65 3.16 13.04
CA LEU A 63 -3.58 4.17 12.92
C LEU A 63 -3.77 5.31 13.95
N TYR A 64 -4.99 5.82 14.08
CA TYR A 64 -5.35 6.81 15.08
C TYR A 64 -5.02 6.35 16.51
N ASN A 65 -5.41 5.12 16.88
CA ASN A 65 -5.13 4.59 18.22
C ASN A 65 -3.61 4.47 18.47
N GLN A 66 -2.82 4.11 17.46
CA GLN A 66 -1.35 4.06 17.57
C GLN A 66 -0.73 5.46 17.73
N LEU A 67 -1.29 6.48 17.08
CA LEU A 67 -0.86 7.86 17.29
C LEU A 67 -1.20 8.35 18.71
N LYS A 68 -2.39 8.00 19.22
CA LYS A 68 -2.79 8.33 20.60
C LYS A 68 -1.89 7.67 21.63
N SER A 69 -1.47 6.41 21.41
CA SER A 69 -0.51 5.75 22.30
C SER A 69 0.88 6.40 22.27
N GLN A 70 1.23 7.08 21.18
CA GLN A 70 2.43 7.91 21.06
C GLN A 70 2.23 9.35 21.57
N GLN A 71 1.12 9.61 22.27
CA GLN A 71 0.78 10.91 22.88
C GLN A 71 0.55 12.06 21.89
N TYR A 72 0.29 11.77 20.61
CA TYR A 72 -0.13 12.80 19.66
C TYR A 72 -1.55 13.30 19.98
N SER A 73 -1.70 14.61 20.12
CA SER A 73 -3.01 15.26 20.24
C SER A 73 -3.59 15.55 18.84
N VAL A 74 -4.17 14.51 18.23
CA VAL A 74 -4.79 14.57 16.90
C VAL A 74 -6.20 13.97 16.97
N GLY A 75 -7.12 14.48 16.15
CA GLY A 75 -8.48 13.94 16.00
C GLY A 75 -8.54 12.81 14.96
N LEU A 76 -9.58 11.97 15.01
CA LEU A 76 -9.76 10.90 14.02
C LEU A 76 -9.92 11.45 12.61
N ASN A 77 -10.71 12.51 12.41
CA ASN A 77 -10.92 13.13 11.10
C ASN A 77 -9.61 13.63 10.49
N SER A 78 -8.72 14.22 11.29
CA SER A 78 -7.40 14.65 10.84
C SER A 78 -6.50 13.49 10.37
N VAL A 79 -6.72 12.27 10.88
CA VAL A 79 -6.04 11.07 10.37
C VAL A 79 -6.62 10.66 9.01
N TYR A 80 -7.94 10.72 8.83
CA TYR A 80 -8.57 10.46 7.52
C TYR A 80 -8.06 11.45 6.46
N GLU A 81 -8.16 12.76 6.76
CA GLU A 81 -7.68 13.82 5.89
C GLU A 81 -6.18 13.63 5.56
N ALA A 82 -5.36 13.30 6.55
CA ALA A 82 -3.93 13.05 6.33
C ALA A 82 -3.64 11.86 5.42
N MET A 83 -4.40 10.77 5.55
CA MET A 83 -4.25 9.61 4.67
C MET A 83 -4.71 9.94 3.24
N ASP A 84 -5.81 10.67 3.08
CA ASP A 84 -6.34 11.06 1.78
C ASP A 84 -5.38 12.02 1.05
N MET A 85 -4.80 12.97 1.77
CA MET A 85 -3.77 13.86 1.25
C MET A 85 -2.53 13.10 0.76
N ALA A 86 -2.07 12.09 1.50
CA ALA A 86 -0.95 11.26 1.07
C ALA A 86 -1.24 10.47 -0.20
N GLU A 87 -2.48 10.04 -0.41
CA GLU A 87 -2.88 9.38 -1.66
C GLU A 87 -2.98 10.35 -2.85
N GLN A 88 -3.45 11.58 -2.61
CA GLN A 88 -3.50 12.64 -3.62
C GLN A 88 -2.08 13.09 -4.02
N ALA A 89 -1.16 13.11 -3.06
CA ALA A 89 0.26 13.37 -3.28
C ALA A 89 1.01 12.15 -3.85
N TYR A 90 0.35 11.06 -4.26
CA TYR A 90 1.01 9.87 -4.83
C TYR A 90 2.06 9.22 -3.91
N LEU A 91 1.91 9.32 -2.59
CA LEU A 91 2.83 8.67 -1.66
C LEU A 91 2.60 7.15 -1.60
N PHE A 92 1.33 6.79 -1.47
CA PHE A 92 0.86 5.41 -1.49
C PHE A 92 -0.57 5.38 -2.04
N LYS A 93 -1.10 4.18 -2.23
CA LYS A 93 -2.52 3.93 -2.49
C LYS A 93 -3.04 2.86 -1.54
N ARG A 94 -4.27 3.06 -1.07
CA ARG A 94 -5.06 2.08 -0.34
C ARG A 94 -5.89 1.28 -1.34
N ILE A 95 -5.88 -0.03 -1.21
CA ILE A 95 -6.84 -0.90 -1.94
C ILE A 95 -7.78 -1.59 -0.96
N SER A 96 -9.02 -1.76 -1.41
CA SER A 96 -10.09 -2.39 -0.63
C SER A 96 -10.11 -3.89 -0.86
N ARG A 97 -10.80 -4.62 0.02
CA ARG A 97 -11.16 -6.00 -0.28
C ARG A 97 -12.11 -6.03 -1.47
N PHE A 98 -11.90 -6.97 -2.38
CA PHE A 98 -12.80 -7.23 -3.47
C PHE A 98 -14.14 -7.77 -2.94
N ASP A 99 -15.22 -7.18 -3.43
CA ASP A 99 -16.58 -7.65 -3.28
C ASP A 99 -17.38 -7.04 -4.43
N TYR A 100 -18.37 -7.74 -4.98
CA TYR A 100 -19.24 -7.17 -6.01
C TYR A 100 -20.09 -6.01 -5.46
N SER A 101 -20.32 -5.95 -4.14
CA SER A 101 -21.02 -4.86 -3.47
C SER A 101 -20.07 -3.73 -3.09
N ASP A 102 -20.29 -2.56 -3.69
CA ASP A 102 -19.58 -1.30 -3.39
C ASP A 102 -19.60 -0.97 -1.90
N SER A 103 -20.75 -1.13 -1.23
CA SER A 103 -20.87 -0.87 0.20
C SER A 103 -19.98 -1.80 1.04
N LYS A 104 -19.81 -3.06 0.62
CA LYS A 104 -18.90 -4.00 1.31
C LYS A 104 -17.44 -3.69 1.02
N ARG A 105 -17.11 -3.26 -0.21
CA ARG A 105 -15.75 -2.78 -0.55
C ARG A 105 -15.39 -1.57 0.30
N GLU A 106 -16.29 -0.60 0.44
CA GLU A 106 -16.03 0.63 1.18
C GLU A 106 -15.77 0.36 2.66
N LYS A 107 -16.58 -0.51 3.29
CA LYS A 107 -16.45 -0.86 4.72
C LYS A 107 -15.26 -1.77 5.04
N SER A 108 -14.58 -2.33 4.04
CA SER A 108 -13.44 -3.23 4.28
C SER A 108 -12.23 -2.47 4.81
N ASP A 109 -11.46 -3.12 5.67
CA ASP A 109 -10.10 -2.66 5.99
C ASP A 109 -9.28 -2.59 4.70
N LYS A 110 -8.35 -1.64 4.63
CA LYS A 110 -7.58 -1.40 3.41
C LYS A 110 -6.17 -1.98 3.56
N LYS A 111 -5.58 -2.41 2.45
CA LYS A 111 -4.13 -2.61 2.34
C LYS A 111 -3.49 -1.34 1.79
N ILE A 112 -2.30 -1.00 2.26
CA ILE A 112 -1.54 0.17 1.80
C ILE A 112 -0.33 -0.29 0.98
N TYR A 113 -0.18 0.27 -0.22
CA TYR A 113 0.97 0.03 -1.10
C TYR A 113 1.61 1.33 -1.52
N TRP A 114 2.93 1.42 -1.33
CA TRP A 114 3.72 2.60 -1.64
C TRP A 114 4.06 2.65 -3.12
N LEU A 115 3.97 3.83 -3.73
CA LEU A 115 4.24 3.98 -5.16
C LEU A 115 5.75 3.99 -5.49
N ASP A 116 6.61 3.91 -4.47
CA ASP A 116 8.05 3.77 -4.63
C ASP A 116 8.67 2.96 -3.48
N ASN A 117 9.38 1.87 -3.81
CA ASN A 117 10.05 1.02 -2.82
C ASN A 117 11.25 1.71 -2.15
N GLY A 118 11.87 2.69 -2.79
CA GLY A 118 12.91 3.54 -2.20
C GLY A 118 12.31 4.44 -1.13
N LEU A 119 11.21 5.13 -1.41
CA LEU A 119 10.49 5.94 -0.42
C LEU A 119 9.96 5.08 0.74
N LEU A 120 9.43 3.89 0.45
CA LEU A 120 9.02 2.93 1.46
C LEU A 120 10.18 2.59 2.41
N ASN A 121 11.33 2.16 1.87
CA ASN A 121 12.50 1.79 2.67
C ASN A 121 13.12 2.99 3.39
N ALA A 122 13.05 4.19 2.80
CA ALA A 122 13.52 5.43 3.43
C ALA A 122 12.67 5.79 4.67
N ASN A 123 11.39 5.43 4.66
CA ASN A 123 10.47 5.65 5.77
C ASN A 123 10.45 4.54 6.81
N THR A 124 10.87 3.33 6.44
CA THR A 124 10.99 2.20 7.37
C THR A 124 12.10 1.25 6.95
N ALA A 125 13.08 1.04 7.85
CA ALA A 125 14.15 0.06 7.64
C ALA A 125 13.67 -1.40 7.77
N GLN A 126 12.38 -1.62 8.07
CA GLN A 126 11.81 -2.93 8.39
C GLN A 126 11.81 -3.90 7.20
N TYR A 127 11.73 -3.40 5.97
CA TYR A 127 11.49 -4.24 4.79
C TYR A 127 12.69 -4.37 3.85
N THR A 128 13.82 -3.73 4.16
CA THR A 128 15.03 -3.77 3.31
C THR A 128 15.48 -5.20 3.00
N ARG A 129 15.17 -6.17 3.88
CA ARG A 129 15.46 -7.60 3.69
C ARG A 129 14.25 -8.46 3.31
N ASN A 130 13.02 -7.93 3.35
CA ASN A 130 11.82 -8.69 3.04
C ASN A 130 11.49 -8.60 1.55
N ARG A 131 12.17 -9.44 0.76
CA ARG A 131 12.05 -9.47 -0.71
C ARG A 131 10.63 -9.80 -1.20
N GLY A 132 9.87 -10.59 -0.44
CA GLY A 132 8.48 -10.92 -0.77
C GLY A 132 7.59 -9.68 -0.77
N LEU A 133 7.59 -8.92 0.33
CA LEU A 133 6.78 -7.70 0.43
C LEU A 133 7.23 -6.61 -0.54
N LEU A 134 8.54 -6.47 -0.78
CA LEU A 134 9.04 -5.51 -1.77
C LEU A 134 8.64 -5.89 -3.20
N LEU A 135 8.60 -7.19 -3.52
CA LEU A 135 8.10 -7.69 -4.80
C LEU A 135 6.58 -7.44 -4.92
N GLU A 136 5.80 -7.79 -3.91
CA GLU A 136 4.35 -7.52 -3.87
C GLU A 136 4.05 -6.02 -4.10
N ASN A 137 4.76 -5.14 -3.40
CA ASN A 137 4.60 -3.68 -3.55
C ASN A 137 5.05 -3.18 -4.94
N LEU A 138 6.10 -3.77 -5.53
CA LEU A 138 6.51 -3.47 -6.90
C LEU A 138 5.45 -3.91 -7.92
N ILE A 139 4.92 -5.13 -7.78
CA ILE A 139 3.85 -5.62 -8.65
C ILE A 139 2.61 -4.73 -8.54
N PHE A 140 2.23 -4.31 -7.32
CA PHE A 140 1.17 -3.33 -7.14
C PHE A 140 1.41 -2.06 -7.96
N LYS A 141 2.61 -1.46 -7.88
CA LYS A 141 2.96 -0.26 -8.63
C LYS A 141 2.76 -0.47 -10.13
N GLU A 142 3.23 -1.60 -10.68
CA GLU A 142 3.07 -1.92 -12.10
C GLU A 142 1.60 -2.15 -12.51
N LEU A 143 0.81 -2.80 -11.64
CA LEU A 143 -0.64 -2.91 -11.84
C LEU A 143 -1.32 -1.54 -11.80
N TYR A 144 -0.94 -0.67 -10.86
CA TYR A 144 -1.50 0.67 -10.72
C TYR A 144 -1.18 1.54 -11.94
N GLN A 145 0.02 1.43 -12.51
CA GLN A 145 0.38 2.14 -13.76
C GLN A 145 -0.47 1.73 -14.96
N ARG A 146 -0.96 0.48 -14.99
CA ARG A 146 -1.74 -0.06 -16.13
C ARG A 146 -3.25 0.06 -15.93
N PHE A 147 -3.73 -0.11 -14.71
CA PHE A 147 -5.16 -0.28 -14.40
C PHE A 147 -5.68 0.71 -13.35
N GLY A 148 -4.80 1.53 -12.77
CA GLY A 148 -5.15 2.55 -11.80
C GLY A 148 -5.33 3.92 -12.43
N SER A 149 -6.05 4.79 -11.72
CA SER A 149 -6.15 6.22 -11.99
C SER A 149 -6.14 7.00 -10.67
N ILE A 150 -6.22 8.33 -10.76
CA ILE A 150 -6.39 9.18 -9.57
C ILE A 150 -7.76 9.00 -8.91
N TYR A 151 -8.79 8.63 -9.68
CA TYR A 151 -10.18 8.53 -9.21
C TYR A 151 -10.62 7.11 -8.87
N THR A 152 -9.98 6.11 -9.49
CA THR A 152 -10.36 4.70 -9.37
C THR A 152 -9.13 3.81 -9.37
N SER A 153 -9.05 2.89 -8.41
CA SER A 153 -8.19 1.71 -8.55
C SER A 153 -9.09 0.52 -8.88
N ASN A 154 -9.02 0.03 -10.11
CA ASN A 154 -9.60 -1.25 -10.51
C ASN A 154 -8.80 -2.43 -9.92
N ILE A 155 -8.24 -2.24 -8.72
CA ILE A 155 -7.29 -3.12 -8.06
C ILE A 155 -7.76 -3.26 -6.61
N TYR A 156 -7.92 -4.51 -6.20
CA TYR A 156 -8.43 -4.92 -4.90
C TYR A 156 -7.56 -6.04 -4.37
N TYR A 157 -7.72 -6.43 -3.11
CA TYR A 157 -7.18 -7.70 -2.60
C TYR A 157 -8.33 -8.67 -2.30
N TYR A 158 -8.04 -9.97 -2.19
CA TYR A 158 -9.03 -10.96 -1.78
C TYR A 158 -8.64 -11.59 -0.45
N ALA A 159 -9.59 -11.74 0.47
CA ALA A 159 -9.37 -12.51 1.70
C ALA A 159 -10.67 -13.12 2.21
N ASP A 160 -10.61 -14.39 2.57
CA ASP A 160 -11.65 -15.10 3.31
C ASP A 160 -11.06 -15.77 4.57
N ALA A 161 -11.86 -16.57 5.29
CA ALA A 161 -11.43 -17.25 6.51
C ALA A 161 -10.28 -18.27 6.31
N SER A 162 -9.89 -18.54 5.09
CA SER A 162 -9.25 -19.79 4.68
C SER A 162 -8.30 -19.64 3.49
N GLY A 163 -8.02 -18.40 3.08
CA GLY A 163 -7.10 -18.03 2.02
C GLY A 163 -7.11 -16.52 1.74
N GLU A 164 -6.01 -16.04 1.17
CA GLU A 164 -5.83 -14.66 0.74
C GLU A 164 -5.25 -14.69 -0.68
N CYS A 165 -5.64 -13.74 -1.53
CA CYS A 165 -4.97 -13.48 -2.80
C CYS A 165 -4.59 -12.00 -2.88
N ASP A 166 -3.36 -11.73 -3.30
CA ASP A 166 -2.74 -10.41 -3.15
C ASP A 166 -3.50 -9.33 -3.92
N PHE A 167 -3.83 -9.62 -5.18
CA PHE A 167 -4.54 -8.68 -6.04
C PHE A 167 -5.69 -9.32 -6.83
N ILE A 168 -6.76 -8.55 -7.01
CA ILE A 168 -7.79 -8.75 -8.03
C ILE A 168 -7.84 -7.47 -8.84
N VAL A 169 -7.49 -7.58 -10.12
CA VAL A 169 -7.71 -6.51 -11.10
C VAL A 169 -9.11 -6.69 -11.68
N TYR A 170 -9.96 -5.69 -11.56
CA TYR A 170 -11.33 -5.76 -12.05
C TYR A 170 -11.70 -4.44 -12.72
N PRO A 171 -11.45 -4.31 -14.04
CA PRO A 171 -11.94 -3.17 -14.80
C PRO A 171 -13.47 -3.20 -14.86
N GLU A 172 -14.10 -2.04 -14.79
CA GLU A 172 -15.56 -1.92 -14.81
C GLU A 172 -16.16 -2.59 -16.06
N GLY A 173 -17.14 -3.48 -15.85
CA GLY A 173 -17.76 -4.26 -16.92
C GLY A 173 -16.91 -5.39 -17.51
N GLY A 174 -15.68 -5.59 -17.02
CA GLY A 174 -14.77 -6.63 -17.47
C GLY A 174 -14.80 -7.91 -16.64
N THR A 175 -13.86 -8.81 -16.94
CA THR A 175 -13.61 -10.02 -16.15
C THR A 175 -12.56 -9.73 -15.09
N ALA A 176 -12.78 -10.22 -13.87
CA ALA A 176 -11.78 -10.13 -12.81
C ALA A 176 -10.54 -10.95 -13.16
N LEU A 177 -9.37 -10.44 -12.79
CA LEU A 177 -8.08 -11.08 -12.97
C LEU A 177 -7.41 -11.20 -11.59
N PRO A 178 -7.49 -12.38 -10.95
CA PRO A 178 -6.72 -12.69 -9.75
C PRO A 178 -5.22 -12.76 -10.05
N VAL A 179 -4.39 -12.18 -9.18
CA VAL A 179 -2.93 -12.19 -9.29
C VAL A 179 -2.34 -12.49 -7.92
N GLN A 180 -1.57 -13.58 -7.85
CA GLN A 180 -0.80 -13.97 -6.67
C GLN A 180 0.68 -13.70 -6.89
N VAL A 181 1.34 -13.08 -5.90
CA VAL A 181 2.75 -12.74 -5.95
C VAL A 181 3.51 -13.62 -4.97
N SER A 182 4.60 -14.23 -5.44
CA SER A 182 5.50 -14.97 -4.57
C SER A 182 6.94 -14.78 -5.01
N TRP A 183 7.81 -14.51 -4.03
CA TRP A 183 9.26 -14.43 -4.27
C TRP A 183 9.88 -15.78 -4.61
N SER A 184 9.36 -16.86 -4.01
CA SER A 184 9.78 -18.24 -4.30
C SER A 184 8.65 -19.22 -3.98
N LEU A 185 8.43 -20.15 -4.92
CA LEU A 185 7.52 -21.28 -4.76
C LEU A 185 8.28 -22.61 -4.53
N SER A 186 9.57 -22.54 -4.19
CA SER A 186 10.41 -23.72 -3.98
C SER A 186 10.01 -24.54 -2.75
N ASP A 187 9.44 -23.88 -1.74
CA ASP A 187 8.90 -24.54 -0.55
C ASP A 187 7.45 -24.98 -0.80
N GLU A 188 7.17 -26.28 -0.62
CA GLU A 188 5.88 -26.88 -0.98
C GLU A 188 4.74 -26.36 -0.10
N SER A 189 5.02 -26.02 1.17
CA SER A 189 4.02 -25.46 2.07
C SER A 189 3.59 -24.05 1.62
N THR A 190 4.56 -23.24 1.22
CA THR A 190 4.35 -21.90 0.65
C THR A 190 3.58 -22.03 -0.65
N ARG A 191 4.05 -22.87 -1.58
CA ARG A 191 3.40 -23.12 -2.86
C ARG A 191 1.94 -23.54 -2.71
N SER A 192 1.67 -24.49 -1.84
CA SER A 192 0.31 -24.96 -1.55
C SER A 192 -0.59 -23.84 -1.02
N ARG A 193 -0.06 -22.98 -0.12
CA ARG A 193 -0.79 -21.83 0.43
C ARG A 193 -1.09 -20.78 -0.64
N GLU A 194 -0.10 -20.39 -1.44
CA GLU A 194 -0.24 -19.38 -2.49
C GLU A 194 -1.24 -19.83 -3.58
N ILE A 195 -1.12 -21.08 -4.06
CA ILE A 195 -2.03 -21.65 -5.06
C ILE A 195 -3.45 -21.72 -4.50
N LYS A 196 -3.63 -22.20 -3.26
CA LYS A 196 -4.95 -22.27 -2.63
C LYS A 196 -5.62 -20.89 -2.53
N GLY A 197 -4.86 -19.86 -2.18
CA GLY A 197 -5.35 -18.48 -2.14
C GLY A 197 -5.84 -18.00 -3.50
N LEU A 198 -5.02 -18.22 -4.54
CA LEU A 198 -5.34 -17.87 -5.92
C LEU A 198 -6.60 -18.59 -6.44
N LEU A 199 -6.70 -19.91 -6.25
CA LEU A 199 -7.85 -20.71 -6.70
C LEU A 199 -9.17 -20.26 -6.06
N LYS A 200 -9.12 -19.82 -4.80
CA LYS A 200 -10.30 -19.26 -4.13
C LYS A 200 -10.72 -17.93 -4.72
N ALA A 201 -9.76 -17.06 -5.00
CA ALA A 201 -10.04 -15.80 -5.69
C ALA A 201 -10.64 -16.08 -7.07
N CYS A 202 -10.10 -17.02 -7.86
CA CYS A 202 -10.67 -17.43 -9.15
C CYS A 202 -12.11 -17.93 -9.00
N THR A 203 -12.37 -18.81 -8.03
CA THR A 203 -13.71 -19.34 -7.75
C THR A 203 -14.71 -18.24 -7.37
N TYR A 204 -14.33 -17.34 -6.46
CA TYR A 204 -15.16 -16.20 -6.05
C TYR A 204 -15.43 -15.24 -7.22
N CYS A 205 -14.43 -15.04 -8.07
CA CYS A 205 -14.50 -14.20 -9.25
C CYS A 205 -15.19 -14.87 -10.46
N LYS A 206 -15.52 -16.17 -10.37
CA LYS A 206 -16.06 -16.98 -11.46
C LYS A 206 -15.17 -16.97 -12.71
N VAL A 207 -13.85 -17.00 -12.50
CA VAL A 207 -12.84 -17.07 -13.55
C VAL A 207 -12.39 -18.53 -13.65
N THR A 208 -12.50 -19.12 -14.84
CA THR A 208 -11.94 -20.45 -15.12
C THR A 208 -10.43 -20.35 -15.28
N GLU A 209 -9.71 -21.35 -14.78
CA GLU A 209 -8.28 -21.52 -15.09
C GLU A 209 -8.11 -21.55 -16.63
N ALA A 210 -7.17 -20.76 -17.13
CA ALA A 210 -6.77 -20.75 -18.53
C ALA A 210 -5.69 -21.82 -18.78
#